data_AF-A0A0U5JB11-F1
#
_entry.id   AF-A0A0U5JB11-F1
#
_cell.length_a   1.000
_cell.length_b   1.000
_cell.length_c   1.000
_cell.angle_alpha   90.00
_cell.angle_beta   90.00
_cell.angle_gamma   90.00
#
_symmetry.space_group_name_H-M   'P 1'
#
loop_
_entity.id
_entity.type
_entity.pdbx_description
1 polymer ?
#
loop_
_entity_poly.entity_id
_entity_poly.type
_entity_poly.pdbx_seq_one_letter_code
_entity_poly.pdbx_strand_id
1 'polypeptide(L)'
;METLINSFFTYQWQKKLAALLAAAVIWIYVSHSITSTKTIPFVPIRVINLPTDKTIPGLLPNGFLAKRTTLTLTGTKDVVEQLEPGDLEIILDVSNQPNEEIVQISKKNLVSLNPDVNLGKHVTSVSHPEFVIRMSEMLTEKIPITIHRPLGEAPKGYDFLDNWPLTLTQTVSGPHDQVLNLKNQGLELTFNLNDITKEQLDALQSNGPYDDEVSFFVPDQWKKVVIPFSSRGPETINDPDAKYLHMSFLRQQLIPIKNDLPLHVYYPLKYSAQINPNTYALAPNSFIQMKNHIPVLKLPLFVSNVSKLFVEIVKDNVELEIVTAPRTEREKLEWSVGFIDNVHLEDTYVAFLLSNMRTTSGYSQSKVQEREKYFRQRFRNYMQRFTLYLTQEQKLELESTLGNQQILIHIPHVSVPTPPNAPQNSQTSQLPSTPHAS
;
A
#
# COMPACT_ATOMS: atom_id res chain seq x y z
N MET A 1 36.13 23.28 -88.79
CA MET A 1 35.83 22.53 -87.54
C MET A 1 34.69 21.52 -87.73
N GLU A 2 33.65 21.84 -88.49
CA GLU A 2 32.53 20.91 -88.77
C GLU A 2 32.95 19.58 -89.44
N THR A 3 33.94 19.61 -90.34
CA THR A 3 34.45 18.42 -91.03
C THR A 3 35.25 17.48 -90.14
N LEU A 4 35.99 18.01 -89.16
CA LEU A 4 36.73 17.22 -88.17
C LEU A 4 35.78 16.51 -87.20
N ILE A 5 34.72 17.21 -86.75
CA ILE A 5 33.69 16.65 -85.86
C ILE A 5 32.91 15.54 -86.59
N ASN A 6 32.50 15.78 -87.84
CA ASN A 6 31.80 14.74 -88.62
C ASN A 6 32.69 13.52 -88.91
N SER A 7 33.99 13.70 -89.21
CA SER A 7 34.90 12.57 -89.42
C SER A 7 35.11 11.77 -88.13
N PHE A 8 35.14 12.42 -86.96
CA PHE A 8 35.28 11.75 -85.67
C PHE A 8 34.06 10.90 -85.33
N PHE A 9 32.85 11.35 -85.67
CA PHE A 9 31.62 10.60 -85.41
C PHE A 9 31.33 9.50 -86.45
N THR A 10 31.71 9.70 -87.72
CA THR A 10 31.36 8.79 -88.82
C THR A 10 32.43 7.74 -89.13
N TYR A 11 33.71 8.00 -88.82
CA TYR A 11 34.78 7.04 -89.07
C TYR A 11 34.74 5.89 -88.03
N GLN A 12 34.52 4.67 -88.51
CA GLN A 12 34.39 3.43 -87.72
C GLN A 12 33.29 3.48 -86.64
N TRP A 13 32.18 4.18 -86.90
CA TRP A 13 31.06 4.33 -85.98
C TRP A 13 30.50 2.99 -85.47
N GLN A 14 30.55 1.93 -86.29
CA GLN A 14 30.12 0.57 -85.91
C GLN A 14 30.97 -0.02 -84.78
N LYS A 15 32.31 0.14 -84.83
CA LYS A 15 33.21 -0.33 -83.77
C LYS A 15 33.02 0.46 -82.48
N LYS A 16 32.75 1.76 -82.59
CA LYS A 16 32.44 2.63 -81.44
C LYS A 16 31.11 2.26 -80.78
N LEU A 17 30.08 1.99 -81.59
CA LEU A 17 28.77 1.51 -81.10
C LEU A 17 28.90 0.15 -80.40
N ALA A 18 29.64 -0.79 -81.00
CA ALA A 18 29.89 -2.10 -80.40
C ALA A 18 30.67 -1.99 -79.08
N ALA A 19 31.69 -1.12 -79.02
CA ALA A 19 32.43 -0.86 -77.78
C ALA A 19 31.55 -0.21 -76.70
N LEU A 20 30.64 0.70 -77.07
CA LEU A 20 29.71 1.34 -76.14
C LEU A 20 28.66 0.35 -75.63
N LEU A 21 28.10 -0.50 -76.49
CA LEU A 21 27.20 -1.59 -76.10
C LEU A 21 27.91 -2.59 -75.18
N ALA A 22 29.13 -3.00 -75.51
CA ALA A 22 29.92 -3.89 -74.66
C ALA A 22 30.22 -3.24 -73.29
N ALA A 23 30.60 -1.97 -73.28
CA ALA A 23 30.83 -1.21 -72.04
C ALA A 23 29.54 -1.08 -71.22
N ALA A 24 28.40 -0.83 -71.85
CA ALA A 24 27.10 -0.77 -71.18
C ALA A 24 26.70 -2.14 -70.60
N VAL A 25 26.89 -3.23 -71.34
CA VAL A 25 26.61 -4.59 -70.87
C VAL A 25 27.52 -4.97 -69.70
N ILE A 26 28.83 -4.68 -69.81
CA ILE A 26 29.79 -4.92 -68.71
C ILE A 26 29.43 -4.06 -67.50
N TRP A 27 29.08 -2.79 -67.70
CA TRP A 27 28.68 -1.90 -66.61
C TRP A 27 27.42 -2.40 -65.90
N ILE A 28 26.39 -2.81 -66.64
CA ILE A 28 25.15 -3.40 -66.09
C ILE A 28 25.48 -4.67 -65.31
N TYR A 29 26.34 -5.55 -65.84
CA TYR A 29 26.71 -6.79 -65.16
C TYR A 29 27.51 -6.55 -63.89
N VAL A 30 28.47 -5.62 -63.94
CA VAL A 30 29.32 -5.28 -62.79
C VAL A 30 28.49 -4.57 -61.73
N SER A 31 27.69 -3.56 -62.10
CA SER A 31 26.88 -2.79 -61.13
C SER A 31 25.85 -3.66 -60.42
N HIS A 32 25.16 -4.56 -61.14
CA HIS A 32 24.23 -5.51 -60.52
C HIS A 32 24.93 -6.62 -59.72
N SER A 33 26.23 -6.85 -59.92
CA SER A 33 27.00 -7.87 -59.21
C SER A 33 27.65 -7.37 -57.91
N ILE A 34 27.61 -6.07 -57.59
CA ILE A 34 28.19 -5.56 -56.34
C ILE A 34 27.23 -5.85 -55.18
N THR A 35 27.66 -6.74 -54.30
CA THR A 35 26.96 -7.02 -53.04
C THR A 35 27.56 -6.21 -51.90
N SER A 36 26.71 -5.77 -50.97
CA SER A 36 27.10 -5.12 -49.72
C SER A 36 26.44 -5.83 -48.55
N THR A 37 27.08 -5.75 -47.38
CA THR A 37 26.58 -6.33 -46.14
C THR A 37 26.36 -5.23 -45.12
N LYS A 38 25.14 -5.15 -44.56
CA LYS A 38 24.77 -4.15 -43.55
C LYS A 38 24.14 -4.84 -42.35
N THR A 39 24.54 -4.40 -41.15
CA THR A 39 23.92 -4.82 -39.90
C THR A 39 22.88 -3.78 -39.48
N ILE A 40 21.64 -4.23 -39.28
CA ILE A 40 20.50 -3.39 -38.94
C ILE A 40 20.01 -3.82 -37.54
N PRO A 41 20.19 -2.98 -36.52
CA PRO A 41 19.76 -3.28 -35.17
C PRO A 41 18.27 -2.98 -34.96
N PHE A 42 17.70 -3.52 -33.89
CA PHE A 42 16.35 -3.22 -33.39
C PHE A 42 15.20 -3.48 -34.37
N VAL A 43 15.31 -4.51 -35.20
CA VAL A 43 14.24 -4.91 -36.11
C VAL A 43 13.09 -5.55 -35.31
N PRO A 44 11.84 -5.07 -35.48
CA PRO A 44 10.68 -5.62 -34.80
C PRO A 44 10.30 -7.00 -35.34
N ILE A 45 9.84 -7.87 -34.44
CA ILE A 45 9.38 -9.22 -34.77
C ILE A 45 7.88 -9.28 -34.50
N ARG A 46 7.10 -9.63 -35.52
CA ARG A 46 5.67 -9.91 -35.43
C ARG A 46 5.42 -11.41 -35.52
N VAL A 47 4.61 -11.91 -34.61
CA VAL A 47 4.18 -13.31 -34.61
C VAL A 47 2.78 -13.38 -35.20
N ILE A 48 2.56 -14.32 -36.12
CA ILE A 48 1.28 -14.60 -36.75
C ILE A 48 0.88 -16.06 -36.53
N ASN A 49 -0.43 -16.33 -36.64
CA ASN A 49 -1.02 -17.67 -36.52
C ASN A 49 -0.71 -18.38 -35.19
N LEU A 50 -0.64 -17.61 -34.09
CA LEU A 50 -0.53 -18.16 -32.74
C LEU A 50 -1.84 -18.86 -32.35
N PRO A 51 -1.80 -20.13 -31.88
CA PRO A 51 -2.98 -20.81 -31.34
C PRO A 51 -3.62 -20.02 -30.19
N THR A 52 -4.95 -19.99 -30.11
CA THR A 52 -5.70 -19.17 -29.15
C THR A 52 -5.49 -19.58 -27.69
N ASP A 53 -5.05 -20.82 -27.45
CA ASP A 53 -4.73 -21.41 -26.15
C ASP A 53 -3.28 -21.16 -25.72
N LYS A 54 -2.44 -20.57 -26.58
CA LYS A 54 -1.03 -20.33 -26.32
C LYS A 54 -0.67 -18.85 -26.35
N THR A 55 0.42 -18.53 -25.67
CA THR A 55 1.02 -17.19 -25.63
C THR A 55 2.54 -17.29 -25.67
N ILE A 56 3.20 -16.22 -26.09
CA ILE A 56 4.65 -16.10 -26.04
C ILE A 56 4.98 -15.03 -24.99
N PRO A 57 5.89 -15.31 -24.03
CA PRO A 57 6.33 -14.31 -23.07
C PRO A 57 6.85 -13.04 -23.76
N GLY A 58 6.30 -11.89 -23.36
CA GLY A 58 6.67 -10.59 -23.96
C GLY A 58 5.98 -10.28 -25.30
N LEU A 59 4.95 -11.03 -25.69
CA LEU A 59 4.09 -10.67 -26.82
C LEU A 59 3.20 -9.47 -26.47
N LEU A 60 3.25 -8.45 -27.31
CA LEU A 60 2.47 -7.23 -27.20
C LEU A 60 1.09 -7.42 -27.85
N PRO A 61 0.06 -6.66 -27.44
CA PRO A 61 -1.30 -6.77 -28.00
C PRO A 61 -1.41 -6.51 -29.51
N ASN A 62 -0.43 -5.83 -30.11
CA ASN A 62 -0.36 -5.60 -31.55
C ASN A 62 0.28 -6.77 -32.33
N GLY A 63 0.62 -7.87 -31.65
CA GLY A 63 1.23 -9.07 -32.24
C GLY A 63 2.75 -9.00 -32.36
N PHE A 64 3.39 -7.93 -31.88
CA PHE A 64 4.85 -7.80 -31.87
C PHE A 64 5.46 -8.36 -30.59
N LEU A 65 6.67 -8.89 -30.66
CA LEU A 65 7.45 -9.22 -29.47
C LEU A 65 8.13 -7.96 -28.93
N ALA A 66 8.15 -7.81 -27.60
CA ALA A 66 8.88 -6.73 -26.93
C ALA A 66 10.39 -6.82 -27.19
N LYS A 67 10.91 -8.04 -27.37
CA LYS A 67 12.30 -8.29 -27.75
C LYS A 67 12.49 -8.01 -29.24
N ARG A 68 13.46 -7.14 -29.56
CA ARG A 68 13.89 -6.86 -30.94
C ARG A 68 15.17 -7.63 -31.24
N THR A 69 15.43 -7.90 -32.52
CA THR A 69 16.65 -8.60 -32.95
C THR A 69 17.48 -7.73 -33.91
N THR A 70 18.74 -8.12 -34.08
CA THR A 70 19.65 -7.48 -35.04
C THR A 70 19.80 -8.41 -36.24
N LEU A 71 19.63 -7.86 -37.44
CA LEU A 71 19.79 -8.60 -38.68
C LEU A 71 21.04 -8.15 -39.42
N THR A 72 21.79 -9.09 -39.96
CA THR A 72 22.86 -8.84 -40.92
C THR A 72 22.36 -9.26 -42.30
N LEU A 73 22.16 -8.27 -43.18
CA LEU A 73 21.66 -8.48 -44.53
C LEU A 73 22.80 -8.36 -45.53
N THR A 74 22.88 -9.28 -46.49
CA THR A 74 23.79 -9.20 -47.64
C THR A 74 22.97 -9.21 -48.91
N GLY A 75 23.25 -8.29 -49.84
CA GLY A 75 22.44 -8.11 -51.05
C GLY A 75 22.98 -7.01 -51.98
N THR A 76 22.20 -6.57 -52.95
CA THR A 76 22.58 -5.49 -53.88
C THR A 76 22.94 -4.23 -53.12
N LYS A 77 24.13 -3.66 -53.38
CA LYS A 77 24.68 -2.53 -52.64
C LYS A 77 23.73 -1.35 -52.49
N ASP A 78 23.15 -0.89 -53.60
CA ASP A 78 22.30 0.30 -53.65
C ASP A 78 21.06 0.19 -52.75
N VAL A 79 20.54 -1.03 -52.56
CA VAL A 79 19.37 -1.28 -51.73
C VAL A 79 19.77 -1.50 -50.27
N VAL A 80 20.75 -2.37 -50.03
CA VAL A 80 21.15 -2.75 -48.65
C VAL A 80 21.71 -1.56 -47.88
N GLU A 81 22.44 -0.64 -48.53
CA GLU A 81 22.98 0.55 -47.87
C GLU A 81 21.89 1.56 -47.48
N GLN A 82 20.79 1.63 -48.25
CA GLN A 82 19.68 2.55 -48.01
C GLN A 82 18.67 2.07 -46.96
N LEU A 83 18.65 0.77 -46.64
CA LEU A 83 17.71 0.21 -45.66
C LEU A 83 17.92 0.78 -44.25
N GLU A 84 16.86 1.34 -43.65
CA GLU A 84 16.84 1.75 -42.25
C GLU A 84 16.11 0.72 -41.36
N PRO A 85 16.35 0.71 -40.03
CA PRO A 85 15.62 -0.17 -39.12
C PRO A 85 14.09 -0.05 -39.18
N GLY A 86 13.56 1.12 -39.56
CA GLY A 86 12.12 1.36 -39.71
C GLY A 86 11.51 0.77 -40.97
N ASP A 87 12.34 0.36 -41.95
CA ASP A 87 11.87 -0.15 -43.23
C ASP A 87 11.61 -1.67 -43.21
N LEU A 88 11.92 -2.35 -42.09
CA LEU A 88 11.95 -3.80 -42.01
C LEU A 88 11.08 -4.33 -40.87
N GLU A 89 10.35 -5.40 -41.18
CA GLU A 89 9.59 -6.19 -40.21
C GLU A 89 9.90 -7.68 -40.40
N ILE A 90 10.06 -8.41 -39.30
CA ILE A 90 10.19 -9.87 -39.31
C ILE A 90 8.84 -10.48 -38.99
N ILE A 91 8.30 -11.31 -39.87
CA ILE A 91 7.08 -12.09 -39.65
C ILE A 91 7.42 -13.55 -39.40
N LEU A 92 7.01 -14.04 -38.23
CA LEU A 92 7.18 -15.43 -37.80
C LEU A 92 5.81 -16.11 -37.71
N ASP A 93 5.64 -17.17 -38.50
CA ASP A 93 4.49 -18.06 -38.43
C ASP A 93 4.78 -19.20 -37.46
N VAL A 94 4.00 -19.28 -36.39
CA VAL A 94 4.19 -20.26 -35.31
C VAL A 94 3.13 -21.37 -35.31
N SER A 95 2.29 -21.46 -36.35
CA SER A 95 1.16 -22.40 -36.41
C SER A 95 1.53 -23.87 -36.21
N ASN A 96 2.70 -24.29 -36.72
CA ASN A 96 3.18 -25.68 -36.68
C ASN A 96 4.49 -25.84 -35.87
N GLN A 97 4.86 -24.86 -35.06
CA GLN A 97 6.11 -24.91 -34.30
C GLN A 97 5.94 -25.66 -32.97
N PRO A 98 7.00 -26.35 -32.49
CA PRO A 98 7.02 -26.92 -31.14
C PRO A 98 7.05 -25.81 -30.08
N ASN A 99 6.76 -26.17 -28.83
CA ASN A 99 6.66 -25.19 -27.73
C ASN A 99 7.97 -24.44 -27.46
N GLU A 100 9.12 -24.98 -27.84
CA GLU A 100 10.41 -24.29 -27.79
C GLU A 100 11.18 -24.57 -29.07
N GLU A 101 11.57 -23.50 -29.79
CA GLU A 101 12.33 -23.61 -31.04
C GLU A 101 13.35 -22.49 -31.17
N ILE A 102 14.53 -22.82 -31.70
CA ILE A 102 15.50 -21.84 -32.19
C ILE A 102 15.03 -21.41 -33.58
N VAL A 103 14.52 -20.18 -33.67
CA VAL A 103 13.94 -19.65 -34.91
C VAL A 103 15.06 -19.34 -35.91
N GLN A 104 14.92 -19.87 -37.13
CA GLN A 104 15.76 -19.50 -38.27
C GLN A 104 15.07 -18.42 -39.10
N ILE A 105 15.54 -17.17 -39.00
CA ILE A 105 15.01 -16.03 -39.74
C ILE A 105 15.62 -16.04 -41.14
N SER A 106 14.79 -16.37 -42.13
CA SER A 106 15.17 -16.36 -43.54
C SER A 106 14.63 -15.13 -44.27
N LYS A 107 15.03 -14.98 -45.53
CA LYS A 107 14.48 -13.96 -46.44
C LYS A 107 12.95 -13.97 -46.56
N LYS A 108 12.31 -15.14 -46.39
CA LYS A 108 10.84 -15.29 -46.47
C LYS A 108 10.13 -14.65 -45.29
N ASN A 109 10.83 -14.47 -44.18
CA ASN A 109 10.30 -13.88 -42.96
C ASN A 109 10.43 -12.36 -42.96
N LEU A 110 11.11 -11.75 -43.95
CA LEU A 110 11.31 -10.31 -44.00
C LEU A 110 10.25 -9.63 -44.88
N VAL A 111 9.63 -8.60 -44.32
CA VAL A 111 8.70 -7.71 -45.02
C VAL A 111 9.29 -6.31 -45.07
N SER A 112 9.22 -5.68 -46.24
CA SER A 112 9.57 -4.28 -46.43
C SER A 112 8.35 -3.43 -46.08
N LEU A 113 8.54 -2.45 -45.20
CA LEU A 113 7.57 -1.38 -44.96
C LEU A 113 7.73 -0.23 -45.95
N ASN A 114 8.85 -0.19 -46.69
CA ASN A 114 9.08 0.74 -47.78
C ASN A 114 8.56 0.15 -49.12
N PRO A 115 7.58 0.80 -49.78
CA PRO A 115 6.96 0.30 -51.02
C PRO A 115 7.90 0.29 -52.22
N ASP A 116 8.97 1.09 -52.20
CA ASP A 116 9.92 1.19 -53.31
C ASP A 116 10.97 0.08 -53.30
N VAL A 117 11.06 -0.70 -52.20
CA VAL A 117 12.09 -1.72 -52.00
C VAL A 117 11.52 -3.12 -52.00
N ASN A 118 11.92 -3.94 -52.98
CA ASN A 118 11.58 -5.36 -53.02
C ASN A 118 12.73 -6.23 -52.46
N LEU A 119 12.66 -6.53 -51.17
CA LEU A 119 13.65 -7.40 -50.47
C LEU A 119 13.78 -8.78 -51.12
N GLY A 120 12.69 -9.28 -51.72
CA GLY A 120 12.62 -10.56 -52.42
C GLY A 120 13.57 -10.68 -53.61
N LYS A 121 14.00 -9.56 -54.21
CA LYS A 121 14.94 -9.56 -55.35
C LYS A 121 16.35 -9.13 -54.96
N HIS A 122 16.48 -8.24 -53.98
CA HIS A 122 17.74 -7.57 -53.68
C HIS A 122 18.52 -8.18 -52.50
N VAL A 123 17.86 -8.87 -51.57
CA VAL A 123 18.55 -9.53 -50.44
C VAL A 123 18.96 -10.95 -50.84
N THR A 124 20.23 -11.29 -50.68
CA THR A 124 20.80 -12.61 -51.00
C THR A 124 20.83 -13.51 -49.77
N SER A 125 21.27 -13.00 -48.62
CA SER A 125 21.33 -13.75 -47.36
C SER A 125 20.95 -12.90 -46.15
N VAL A 126 20.41 -13.57 -45.13
CA VAL A 126 20.02 -12.99 -43.85
C VAL A 126 20.73 -13.80 -42.77
N SER A 127 21.41 -13.12 -41.85
CA SER A 127 22.02 -13.72 -40.67
C SER A 127 21.54 -12.97 -39.42
N HIS A 128 21.36 -13.69 -38.32
CA HIS A 128 20.88 -13.14 -37.06
C HIS A 128 21.50 -13.91 -35.89
N PRO A 129 21.61 -13.31 -34.70
CA PRO A 129 22.00 -14.03 -33.50
C PRO A 129 20.91 -15.06 -33.13
N GLU A 130 21.31 -16.13 -32.43
CA GLU A 130 20.38 -17.17 -31.99
C GLU A 130 19.19 -16.56 -31.22
N PHE A 131 17.99 -16.96 -31.65
CA PHE A 131 16.74 -16.44 -31.11
C PHE A 131 15.81 -17.60 -30.82
N VAL A 132 15.48 -17.76 -29.54
CA VAL A 132 14.58 -18.82 -29.08
C VAL A 132 13.19 -18.23 -28.84
N ILE A 133 12.17 -18.85 -29.43
CA ILE A 133 10.77 -18.61 -29.07
C ILE A 133 10.31 -19.74 -28.17
N ARG A 134 9.69 -19.37 -27.05
CA ARG A 134 9.01 -20.29 -26.14
C ARG A 134 7.52 -19.98 -26.13
N MET A 135 6.71 -20.90 -26.60
CA MET A 135 5.27 -20.87 -26.44
C MET A 135 4.88 -21.50 -25.10
N SER A 136 4.07 -20.78 -24.36
CA SER A 136 3.46 -21.20 -23.10
C SER A 136 1.96 -21.31 -23.29
N GLU A 137 1.31 -22.13 -22.47
CA GLU A 137 -0.14 -22.10 -22.35
C GLU A 137 -0.60 -20.75 -21.78
N MET A 138 -1.75 -20.27 -22.24
CA MET A 138 -2.41 -19.08 -21.74
C MET A 138 -3.23 -19.45 -20.49
N LEU A 139 -2.93 -18.84 -19.35
CA LEU A 139 -3.67 -19.02 -18.11
C LEU A 139 -4.35 -17.71 -17.71
N THR A 140 -5.60 -17.79 -17.24
CA THR A 140 -6.34 -16.66 -16.66
C THR A 140 -6.71 -16.97 -15.23
N GLU A 141 -6.25 -16.13 -14.30
CA GLU A 141 -6.42 -16.36 -12.86
C GLU A 141 -6.76 -15.06 -12.13
N LYS A 142 -7.35 -15.21 -10.94
CA LYS A 142 -7.57 -14.09 -10.02
C LYS A 142 -6.41 -14.02 -9.04
N ILE A 143 -5.65 -12.94 -9.11
CA ILE A 143 -4.47 -12.68 -8.30
C ILE A 143 -4.88 -11.82 -7.10
N PRO A 144 -4.54 -12.20 -5.86
CA PRO A 144 -4.83 -11.37 -4.69
C PRO A 144 -3.99 -10.10 -4.69
N ILE A 145 -4.60 -8.98 -4.31
CA ILE A 145 -3.97 -7.69 -4.07
C ILE A 145 -3.99 -7.44 -2.57
N THR A 146 -2.81 -7.32 -1.97
CA THR A 146 -2.63 -6.98 -0.56
C THR A 146 -2.45 -5.47 -0.46
N ILE A 147 -3.28 -4.82 0.37
CA ILE A 147 -3.16 -3.40 0.66
C ILE A 147 -2.28 -3.24 1.90
N HIS A 148 -1.11 -2.64 1.71
CA HIS A 148 -0.17 -2.38 2.79
C HIS A 148 -0.56 -1.14 3.59
N ARG A 149 0.00 -1.03 4.80
CA ARG A 149 -0.13 0.19 5.61
C ARG A 149 0.37 1.40 4.80
N PRO A 150 -0.40 2.50 4.72
CA PRO A 150 0.03 3.69 4.00
C PRO A 150 1.35 4.26 4.52
N LEU A 151 2.11 4.85 3.61
CA LEU A 151 3.33 5.61 3.89
C LEU A 151 2.98 7.04 4.35
N GLY A 152 3.87 7.65 5.12
CA GLY A 152 3.71 9.01 5.62
C GLY A 152 2.86 9.11 6.89
N GLU A 153 2.58 10.36 7.29
CA GLU A 153 1.78 10.66 8.48
C GLU A 153 0.40 11.16 8.06
N ALA A 154 -0.60 10.90 8.91
CA ALA A 154 -1.94 11.42 8.68
C ALA A 154 -1.96 12.96 8.82
N PRO A 155 -2.87 13.66 8.11
CA PRO A 155 -3.00 15.10 8.23
C PRO A 155 -3.22 15.56 9.68
N LYS A 156 -2.68 16.73 10.03
CA LYS A 156 -2.75 17.27 11.40
C LYS A 156 -4.20 17.29 11.94
N GLY A 157 -4.39 16.72 13.12
CA GLY A 157 -5.71 16.59 13.76
C GLY A 157 -6.43 15.28 13.42
N TYR A 158 -5.79 14.37 12.67
CA TYR A 158 -6.31 13.06 12.34
C TYR A 158 -5.28 11.97 12.60
N ASP A 159 -5.77 10.80 12.99
CA ASP A 159 -5.01 9.55 13.02
C ASP A 159 -5.53 8.60 11.95
N PHE A 160 -4.63 7.95 11.22
CA PHE A 160 -4.99 6.83 10.37
C PHE A 160 -5.49 5.64 11.21
N LEU A 161 -6.64 5.08 10.84
CA LEU A 161 -7.18 3.88 11.47
C LEU A 161 -6.82 2.63 10.68
N ASP A 162 -7.36 2.50 9.47
CA ASP A 162 -7.23 1.30 8.65
C ASP A 162 -7.78 1.55 7.21
N ASN A 163 -7.69 0.53 6.37
CA ASN A 163 -8.27 0.49 5.03
C ASN A 163 -9.36 -0.59 4.93
N TRP A 164 -10.35 -0.35 4.08
CA TRP A 164 -11.36 -1.34 3.73
C TRP A 164 -11.71 -1.23 2.24
N PRO A 165 -11.84 -2.35 1.49
CA PRO A 165 -11.55 -3.74 1.88
C PRO A 165 -10.07 -3.99 2.24
N LEU A 166 -9.78 -5.12 2.90
CA LEU A 166 -8.41 -5.54 3.24
C LEU A 166 -7.72 -6.25 2.09
N THR A 167 -8.49 -6.98 1.29
CA THR A 167 -8.00 -7.70 0.12
C THR A 167 -8.84 -7.34 -1.10
N LEU A 168 -8.20 -7.23 -2.26
CA LEU A 168 -8.83 -7.09 -3.56
C LEU A 168 -8.28 -8.16 -4.50
N THR A 169 -8.83 -8.29 -5.70
CA THR A 169 -8.34 -9.22 -6.71
C THR A 169 -8.09 -8.53 -8.05
N GLN A 170 -7.10 -9.00 -8.78
CA GLN A 170 -6.87 -8.62 -10.19
C GLN A 170 -7.00 -9.88 -11.04
N THR A 171 -7.92 -9.86 -12.01
CA THR A 171 -7.98 -10.89 -13.05
C THR A 171 -6.86 -10.63 -14.04
N VAL A 172 -5.92 -11.57 -14.18
CA VAL A 172 -4.75 -11.47 -15.05
C VAL A 172 -4.72 -12.65 -16.01
N SER A 173 -4.44 -12.38 -17.28
CA SER A 173 -4.24 -13.38 -18.33
C SER A 173 -2.82 -13.29 -18.88
N GLY A 174 -2.12 -14.41 -18.98
CA GLY A 174 -0.73 -14.44 -19.43
C GLY A 174 -0.11 -15.83 -19.50
N PRO A 175 1.23 -15.93 -19.66
CA PRO A 175 1.93 -17.21 -19.68
C PRO A 175 1.73 -17.98 -18.37
N HIS A 176 1.39 -19.27 -18.47
CA HIS A 176 1.11 -20.18 -17.35
C HIS A 176 2.05 -19.98 -16.14
N ASP A 177 3.36 -20.13 -16.34
CA ASP A 177 4.32 -20.09 -15.23
C ASP A 177 4.40 -18.72 -14.56
N GLN A 178 4.21 -17.64 -15.34
CA GLN A 178 4.26 -16.28 -14.83
C GLN A 178 3.00 -15.94 -14.03
N VAL A 179 1.84 -16.37 -14.51
CA VAL A 179 0.56 -16.20 -13.82
C VAL A 179 0.53 -17.00 -12.54
N LEU A 180 1.01 -18.25 -12.56
CA LEU A 180 1.07 -19.09 -11.36
C LEU A 180 2.04 -18.54 -10.32
N ASN A 181 3.22 -18.07 -10.74
CA ASN A 181 4.15 -17.39 -9.83
C ASN A 181 3.53 -16.13 -9.23
N LEU A 182 2.87 -15.32 -10.06
CA LEU A 182 2.18 -14.11 -9.59
C LEU A 182 1.03 -14.43 -8.63
N LYS A 183 0.31 -15.54 -8.82
CA LYS A 183 -0.75 -16.00 -7.91
C LYS A 183 -0.21 -16.34 -6.53
N ASN A 184 0.98 -16.92 -6.46
CA ASN A 184 1.64 -17.27 -5.20
C ASN A 184 2.24 -16.05 -4.49
N GLN A 185 2.75 -15.08 -5.24
CA GLN A 185 3.35 -13.85 -4.69
C GLN A 185 2.30 -12.81 -4.30
N GLY A 186 1.21 -12.70 -5.09
CA GLY A 186 0.25 -11.62 -4.98
C GLY A 186 0.74 -10.31 -5.59
N LEU A 187 -0.16 -9.33 -5.65
CA LEU A 187 0.12 -7.95 -6.00
C LEU A 187 0.06 -7.08 -4.75
N GLU A 188 0.78 -5.96 -4.78
CA GLU A 188 0.86 -5.05 -3.65
C GLU A 188 0.32 -3.67 -4.04
N LEU A 189 -0.40 -3.04 -3.11
CA LEU A 189 -0.90 -1.68 -3.25
C LEU A 189 -0.56 -0.91 -1.98
N THR A 190 0.14 0.22 -2.16
CA THR A 190 0.55 1.09 -1.04
C THR A 190 0.12 2.52 -1.33
N PHE A 191 -0.54 3.15 -0.37
CA PHE A 191 -0.97 4.55 -0.45
C PHE A 191 -0.01 5.47 0.30
N ASN A 192 -0.01 6.76 -0.05
CA ASN A 192 0.76 7.77 0.65
C ASN A 192 -0.21 8.78 1.29
N LEU A 193 -0.15 8.91 2.61
CA LEU A 193 -1.03 9.80 3.38
C LEU A 193 -0.72 11.28 3.15
N ASN A 194 0.50 11.61 2.72
CA ASN A 194 0.89 12.98 2.40
C ASN A 194 0.11 13.54 1.19
N ASP A 195 -0.50 12.68 0.39
CA ASP A 195 -1.33 13.08 -0.76
C ASP A 195 -2.76 13.46 -0.36
N ILE A 196 -3.12 13.29 0.92
CA ILE A 196 -4.42 13.65 1.48
C ILE A 196 -4.26 14.94 2.28
N THR A 197 -5.07 15.95 1.99
CA THR A 197 -5.01 17.22 2.75
C THR A 197 -5.99 17.21 3.91
N LYS A 198 -5.74 18.08 4.89
CA LYS A 198 -6.64 18.25 6.03
C LYS A 198 -8.01 18.75 5.58
N GLU A 199 -8.06 19.67 4.63
CA GLU A 199 -9.29 20.25 4.09
C GLU A 199 -10.16 19.18 3.41
N GLN A 200 -9.53 18.20 2.75
CA GLN A 200 -10.25 17.07 2.18
C GLN A 200 -10.90 16.22 3.27
N LEU A 201 -10.21 15.98 4.40
CA LEU A 201 -10.79 15.24 5.52
C LEU A 201 -11.86 16.03 6.26
N ASP A 202 -11.66 17.34 6.46
CA ASP A 202 -12.62 18.22 7.14
C ASP A 202 -13.94 18.36 6.35
N ALA A 203 -13.89 18.24 5.02
CA ALA A 203 -15.07 18.28 4.16
C ALA A 203 -15.90 16.97 4.17
N LEU A 204 -15.36 15.88 4.70
CA LEU A 204 -16.06 14.60 4.76
C LEU A 204 -17.06 14.58 5.92
N GLN A 205 -18.24 14.02 5.64
CA GLN A 205 -19.20 13.68 6.68
C GLN A 205 -18.78 12.39 7.38
N SER A 206 -19.01 12.33 8.70
CA SER A 206 -18.82 11.09 9.44
C SER A 206 -19.81 10.02 8.98
N ASN A 207 -19.32 8.79 8.90
CA ASN A 207 -20.10 7.61 8.53
C ASN A 207 -20.74 6.91 9.75
N GLY A 208 -20.45 7.40 10.95
CA GLY A 208 -20.91 6.82 12.21
C GLY A 208 -21.98 7.66 12.93
N PRO A 209 -22.51 7.16 14.05
CA PRO A 209 -23.41 7.94 14.92
C PRO A 209 -22.73 9.17 15.55
N TYR A 210 -21.40 9.22 15.55
CA TYR A 210 -20.60 10.31 16.09
C TYR A 210 -19.73 10.94 15.01
N ASP A 211 -19.49 12.24 15.09
CA ASP A 211 -18.62 12.96 14.16
C ASP A 211 -17.14 12.89 14.58
N ASP A 212 -16.56 11.70 14.47
CA ASP A 212 -15.17 11.47 14.84
C ASP A 212 -14.43 10.46 13.96
N GLU A 213 -15.13 9.59 13.25
CA GLU A 213 -14.55 8.72 12.24
C GLU A 213 -14.99 9.17 10.84
N VAL A 214 -14.03 9.46 9.96
CA VAL A 214 -14.29 9.82 8.55
C VAL A 214 -13.69 8.79 7.61
N SER A 215 -14.36 8.51 6.48
CA SER A 215 -13.83 7.62 5.44
C SER A 215 -13.50 8.38 4.17
N PHE A 216 -12.22 8.40 3.83
CA PHE A 216 -11.73 8.93 2.56
C PHE A 216 -11.77 7.84 1.49
N PHE A 217 -12.69 7.97 0.54
CA PHE A 217 -12.77 7.05 -0.60
C PHE A 217 -11.59 7.26 -1.54
N VAL A 218 -10.85 6.18 -1.81
CA VAL A 218 -9.65 6.25 -2.63
C VAL A 218 -10.02 6.64 -4.05
N PRO A 219 -9.38 7.67 -4.65
CA PRO A 219 -9.60 8.04 -6.04
C PRO A 219 -9.16 6.94 -7.02
N ASP A 220 -9.85 6.80 -8.16
CA ASP A 220 -9.55 5.74 -9.14
C ASP A 220 -8.14 5.87 -9.76
N GLN A 221 -7.59 7.08 -9.79
CA GLN A 221 -6.21 7.32 -10.21
C GLN A 221 -5.17 6.59 -9.35
N TRP A 222 -5.47 6.30 -8.08
CA TRP A 222 -4.58 5.57 -7.16
C TRP A 222 -4.83 4.06 -7.16
N LYS A 223 -5.94 3.59 -7.74
CA LYS A 223 -6.32 2.17 -7.78
C LYS A 223 -5.68 1.46 -8.98
N LYS A 224 -4.36 1.51 -9.05
CA LYS A 224 -3.58 0.92 -10.14
C LYS A 224 -2.52 -0.02 -9.61
N VAL A 225 -2.33 -1.13 -10.32
CA VAL A 225 -1.34 -2.17 -9.99
C VAL A 225 -0.47 -2.47 -11.21
N VAL A 226 0.81 -2.76 -10.98
CA VAL A 226 1.74 -3.13 -12.04
C VAL A 226 1.79 -4.65 -12.16
N ILE A 227 1.48 -5.18 -13.34
CA ILE A 227 1.63 -6.60 -13.64
C ILE A 227 3.04 -6.80 -14.21
N PRO A 228 3.94 -7.56 -13.55
CA PRO A 228 5.37 -7.58 -13.90
C PRO A 228 5.70 -7.98 -15.34
N PHE A 229 4.87 -8.83 -15.94
CA PHE A 229 5.03 -9.30 -17.32
C PHE A 229 4.16 -8.56 -18.34
N SER A 230 3.33 -7.61 -17.90
CA SER A 230 2.56 -6.74 -18.80
C SER A 230 3.42 -5.56 -19.22
N SER A 231 3.50 -5.32 -20.53
CA SER A 231 4.21 -4.15 -21.09
C SER A 231 3.36 -2.87 -21.06
N ARG A 232 2.14 -2.93 -20.51
CA ARG A 232 1.15 -1.83 -20.58
C ARG A 232 1.28 -0.80 -19.46
N GLY A 233 2.21 -1.01 -18.53
CA GLY A 233 2.37 -0.16 -17.35
C GLY A 233 1.34 -0.47 -16.26
N PRO A 234 1.06 0.47 -15.34
CA PRO A 234 0.07 0.29 -14.28
C PRO A 234 -1.36 0.16 -14.85
N GLU A 235 -2.04 -0.91 -14.46
CA GLU A 235 -3.42 -1.22 -14.89
C GLU A 235 -4.41 -0.92 -13.76
N THR A 236 -5.60 -0.44 -14.11
CA THR A 236 -6.68 -0.21 -13.13
C THR A 236 -7.16 -1.55 -12.55
N ILE A 237 -7.39 -1.57 -11.24
CA ILE A 237 -7.90 -2.75 -10.53
C ILE A 237 -9.28 -3.13 -11.09
N ASN A 238 -9.44 -4.39 -11.53
CA ASN A 238 -10.67 -4.91 -12.13
C ASN A 238 -11.59 -5.66 -11.15
N ASP A 239 -11.46 -5.38 -9.86
CA ASP A 239 -12.33 -5.90 -8.80
C ASP A 239 -13.61 -5.05 -8.64
N PRO A 240 -14.82 -5.65 -8.67
CA PRO A 240 -16.06 -4.96 -8.32
C PRO A 240 -16.04 -4.27 -6.94
N ASP A 241 -15.23 -4.75 -6.00
CA ASP A 241 -15.11 -4.20 -4.64
C ASP A 241 -14.14 -3.02 -4.53
N ALA A 242 -13.32 -2.77 -5.55
CA ALA A 242 -12.40 -1.63 -5.57
C ALA A 242 -13.12 -0.28 -5.46
N LYS A 243 -14.41 -0.21 -5.80
CA LYS A 243 -15.26 0.97 -5.61
C LYS A 243 -15.54 1.30 -4.14
N TYR A 244 -15.48 0.31 -3.25
CA TYR A 244 -15.67 0.49 -1.81
C TYR A 244 -14.37 0.78 -1.07
N LEU A 245 -13.24 0.83 -1.79
CA LEU A 245 -11.93 1.07 -1.19
C LEU A 245 -11.86 2.47 -0.59
N HIS A 246 -11.69 2.51 0.73
CA HIS A 246 -11.53 3.73 1.49
C HIS A 246 -10.51 3.56 2.62
N MET A 247 -9.98 4.69 3.09
CA MET A 247 -9.15 4.80 4.28
C MET A 247 -9.96 5.48 5.37
N SER A 248 -9.98 4.89 6.56
CA SER A 248 -10.65 5.48 7.72
C SER A 248 -9.66 6.30 8.56
N PHE A 249 -10.13 7.45 9.03
CA PHE A 249 -9.38 8.35 9.90
C PHE A 249 -10.19 8.69 11.15
N LEU A 250 -9.49 8.85 12.27
CA LEU A 250 -10.05 9.28 13.54
C LEU A 250 -9.66 10.74 13.79
N ARG A 251 -10.63 11.62 14.05
CA ARG A 251 -10.38 12.98 14.51
C ARG A 251 -9.70 12.93 15.89
N GLN A 252 -8.55 13.57 16.02
CA GLN A 252 -7.85 13.70 17.29
C GLN A 252 -8.67 14.60 18.23
N GLN A 253 -9.29 13.98 19.23
CA GLN A 253 -10.08 14.68 20.24
C GLN A 253 -9.96 13.97 21.60
N LEU A 254 -10.21 14.73 22.66
CA LEU A 254 -10.39 14.19 24.00
C LEU A 254 -11.86 13.87 24.26
N ILE A 255 -12.15 12.64 24.64
CA ILE A 255 -13.51 12.16 24.94
C ILE A 255 -13.65 12.05 26.46
N PRO A 256 -14.52 12.83 27.12
CA PRO A 256 -14.68 12.75 28.57
C PRO A 256 -15.30 11.42 29.00
N ILE A 257 -14.67 10.71 29.94
CA ILE A 257 -15.30 9.62 30.69
C ILE A 257 -16.08 10.26 31.83
N LYS A 258 -17.41 10.20 31.77
CA LYS A 258 -18.30 10.81 32.78
C LYS A 258 -18.46 9.94 34.05
N ASN A 259 -17.67 8.89 34.18
CA ASN A 259 -17.74 7.90 35.25
C ASN A 259 -16.47 7.95 36.12
N ASP A 260 -16.65 7.75 37.42
CA ASP A 260 -15.52 7.44 38.31
C ASP A 260 -14.99 6.05 37.95
N LEU A 261 -13.66 5.89 37.82
CA LEU A 261 -13.06 4.60 37.45
C LEU A 261 -12.82 3.74 38.69
N PRO A 262 -13.32 2.49 38.74
CA PRO A 262 -12.94 1.54 39.77
C PRO A 262 -11.43 1.28 39.81
N LEU A 263 -10.90 1.09 41.02
CA LEU A 263 -9.52 0.69 41.26
C LEU A 263 -9.51 -0.77 41.74
N HIS A 264 -8.80 -1.62 41.02
CA HIS A 264 -8.63 -3.02 41.40
C HIS A 264 -7.17 -3.25 41.75
N VAL A 265 -6.93 -3.85 42.92
CA VAL A 265 -5.59 -4.22 43.37
C VAL A 265 -5.42 -5.73 43.21
N TYR A 266 -4.50 -6.11 42.32
CA TYR A 266 -4.11 -7.50 42.13
C TYR A 266 -2.99 -7.90 43.10
N TYR A 267 -3.17 -9.05 43.76
CA TYR A 267 -2.21 -9.63 44.70
C TYR A 267 -1.63 -10.91 44.13
N PRO A 268 -0.42 -10.88 43.53
CA PRO A 268 0.22 -12.08 43.02
C PRO A 268 0.40 -13.13 44.12
N LEU A 269 0.01 -14.38 43.84
CA LEU A 269 0.08 -15.46 44.83
C LEU A 269 1.49 -15.66 45.41
N LYS A 270 2.54 -15.39 44.62
CA LYS A 270 3.95 -15.44 45.04
C LYS A 270 4.24 -14.59 46.29
N TYR A 271 3.51 -13.49 46.49
CA TYR A 271 3.71 -12.55 47.61
C TYR A 271 2.61 -12.60 48.66
N SER A 272 1.57 -13.41 48.46
CA SER A 272 0.34 -13.44 49.27
C SER A 272 0.55 -13.64 50.77
N ALA A 273 1.63 -14.33 51.17
CA ALA A 273 1.97 -14.53 52.58
C ALA A 273 2.34 -13.21 53.30
N GLN A 274 2.88 -12.23 52.57
CA GLN A 274 3.36 -10.96 53.12
C GLN A 274 2.53 -9.76 52.65
N ILE A 275 2.02 -9.82 51.41
CA ILE A 275 1.29 -8.77 50.73
C ILE A 275 -0.04 -9.34 50.26
N ASN A 276 -1.11 -8.96 50.95
CA ASN A 276 -2.48 -9.41 50.68
C ASN A 276 -3.48 -8.32 51.11
N PRO A 277 -4.77 -8.46 50.78
CA PRO A 277 -5.78 -7.45 51.09
C PRO A 277 -5.90 -7.09 52.59
N ASN A 278 -5.53 -8.01 53.49
CA ASN A 278 -5.61 -7.78 54.94
C ASN A 278 -4.38 -7.06 55.50
N THR A 279 -3.25 -7.13 54.79
CA THR A 279 -1.95 -6.58 55.23
C THR A 279 -1.56 -5.31 54.50
N TYR A 280 -2.00 -5.14 53.25
CA TYR A 280 -1.72 -3.99 52.39
C TYR A 280 -2.97 -3.59 51.62
N ALA A 281 -3.96 -3.02 52.32
CA ALA A 281 -5.15 -2.48 51.69
C ALA A 281 -4.87 -1.15 50.98
N LEU A 282 -5.68 -0.83 49.97
CA LEU A 282 -5.64 0.47 49.30
C LEU A 282 -6.12 1.59 50.23
N ALA A 283 -5.29 2.60 50.46
CA ALA A 283 -5.63 3.71 51.33
C ALA A 283 -6.50 4.75 50.59
N PRO A 284 -7.61 5.24 51.19
CA PRO A 284 -8.35 6.36 50.65
C PRO A 284 -7.52 7.65 50.76
N ASN A 285 -7.71 8.57 49.82
CA ASN A 285 -7.04 9.87 49.81
C ASN A 285 -7.91 10.91 49.08
N SER A 286 -7.34 12.06 48.72
CA SER A 286 -8.06 13.13 48.00
C SER A 286 -8.59 12.70 46.61
N PHE A 287 -7.99 11.67 46.01
CA PHE A 287 -8.31 11.17 44.67
C PHE A 287 -9.12 9.86 44.72
N ILE A 288 -8.96 9.08 45.79
CA ILE A 288 -9.58 7.76 45.96
C ILE A 288 -10.71 7.87 46.98
N GLN A 289 -11.93 7.57 46.54
CA GLN A 289 -13.10 7.52 47.40
C GLN A 289 -13.71 6.12 47.39
N MET A 290 -14.30 5.71 48.51
CA MET A 290 -15.07 4.48 48.59
C MET A 290 -16.52 4.77 48.18
N LYS A 291 -17.00 4.15 47.11
CA LYS A 291 -18.38 4.24 46.64
C LYS A 291 -18.99 2.84 46.67
N ASN A 292 -19.96 2.60 47.55
CA ASN A 292 -20.57 1.28 47.76
C ASN A 292 -19.53 0.16 48.01
N HIS A 293 -18.53 0.44 48.85
CA HIS A 293 -17.40 -0.46 49.14
C HIS A 293 -16.43 -0.72 47.97
N ILE A 294 -16.57 -0.01 46.84
CA ILE A 294 -15.64 -0.06 45.72
C ILE A 294 -14.74 1.17 45.78
N PRO A 295 -13.41 1.04 45.81
CA PRO A 295 -12.52 2.18 45.68
C PRO A 295 -12.57 2.70 44.24
N VAL A 296 -12.86 3.98 44.09
CA VAL A 296 -12.96 4.65 42.79
C VAL A 296 -12.01 5.84 42.73
N LEU A 297 -11.40 6.04 41.56
CA LEU A 297 -10.65 7.23 41.23
C LEU A 297 -11.63 8.33 40.82
N LYS A 298 -11.74 9.36 41.66
CA LYS A 298 -12.64 10.49 41.45
C LYS A 298 -11.89 11.68 40.85
N LEU A 299 -11.66 11.59 39.55
CA LEU A 299 -11.06 12.66 38.76
C LEU A 299 -11.78 12.79 37.42
N PRO A 300 -11.92 14.02 36.88
CA PRO A 300 -12.35 14.19 35.50
C PRO A 300 -11.26 13.61 34.59
N LEU A 301 -11.62 12.56 33.84
CA LEU A 301 -10.70 11.89 32.92
C LEU A 301 -11.21 12.00 31.49
N PHE A 302 -10.24 12.05 30.57
CA PHE A 302 -10.47 12.05 29.14
C PHE A 302 -9.78 10.85 28.50
N VAL A 303 -10.32 10.39 27.38
CA VAL A 303 -9.75 9.33 26.56
C VAL A 303 -9.34 9.91 25.22
N SER A 304 -8.24 9.42 24.67
CA SER A 304 -7.84 9.70 23.30
C SER A 304 -7.47 8.42 22.54
N ASN A 305 -7.20 8.55 21.24
CA ASN A 305 -6.80 7.50 20.30
C ASN A 305 -7.85 6.41 20.01
N VAL A 306 -9.10 6.62 20.41
CA VAL A 306 -10.24 5.72 20.16
C VAL A 306 -11.47 6.55 19.81
N SER A 307 -12.49 5.93 19.22
CA SER A 307 -13.73 6.62 18.89
C SER A 307 -14.71 6.73 20.06
N LYS A 308 -15.63 7.69 19.97
CA LYS A 308 -16.73 7.93 20.91
C LYS A 308 -17.62 6.71 21.04
N LEU A 309 -17.90 6.02 19.93
CA LEU A 309 -18.67 4.77 19.98
C LEU A 309 -17.97 3.72 20.84
N PHE A 310 -16.66 3.55 20.68
CA PHE A 310 -15.89 2.64 21.51
C PHE A 310 -15.98 3.03 22.99
N VAL A 311 -15.74 4.30 23.33
CA VAL A 311 -15.83 4.79 24.72
C VAL A 311 -17.22 4.55 25.31
N GLU A 312 -18.28 4.85 24.58
CA GLU A 312 -19.66 4.67 25.04
C GLU A 312 -19.99 3.20 25.36
N ILE A 313 -19.37 2.25 24.65
CA ILE A 313 -19.55 0.82 24.90
C ILE A 313 -18.73 0.35 26.10
N VAL A 314 -17.50 0.83 26.25
CA VAL A 314 -16.58 0.31 27.28
C VAL A 314 -16.62 1.06 28.61
N LYS A 315 -17.11 2.31 28.67
CA LYS A 315 -16.99 3.21 29.84
C LYS A 315 -17.52 2.67 31.17
N ASP A 316 -18.45 1.71 31.14
CA ASP A 316 -19.04 1.10 32.34
C ASP A 316 -18.31 -0.21 32.75
N ASN A 317 -17.38 -0.69 31.92
CA ASN A 317 -16.64 -1.95 32.08
C ASN A 317 -15.12 -1.72 32.00
N VAL A 318 -14.65 -0.54 32.42
CA VAL A 318 -13.23 -0.17 32.48
C VAL A 318 -12.83 0.05 33.94
N GLU A 319 -11.66 -0.47 34.32
CA GLU A 319 -11.06 -0.28 35.64
C GLU A 319 -9.57 0.06 35.55
N LEU A 320 -9.00 0.52 36.66
CA LEU A 320 -7.57 0.69 36.83
C LEU A 320 -7.03 -0.44 37.70
N GLU A 321 -6.21 -1.30 37.11
CA GLU A 321 -5.60 -2.43 37.79
C GLU A 321 -4.21 -2.02 38.32
N ILE A 322 -3.91 -2.36 39.58
CA ILE A 322 -2.62 -2.11 40.23
C ILE A 322 -2.05 -3.45 40.71
N VAL A 323 -0.84 -3.78 40.24
CA VAL A 323 -0.21 -5.06 40.52
C VAL A 323 0.78 -4.91 41.68
N THR A 324 0.42 -5.48 42.84
CA THR A 324 1.26 -5.40 44.03
C THR A 324 2.54 -6.23 43.90
N ALA A 325 3.64 -5.71 44.45
CA ALA A 325 4.93 -6.36 44.51
C ALA A 325 5.72 -5.81 45.71
N PRO A 326 6.62 -6.59 46.32
CA PRO A 326 7.44 -6.10 47.43
C PRO A 326 8.39 -5.00 46.96
N ARG A 327 8.73 -4.09 47.87
CA ARG A 327 9.70 -2.99 47.61
C ARG A 327 11.08 -3.48 47.14
N THR A 328 11.43 -4.72 47.46
CA THR A 328 12.68 -5.37 46.99
C THR A 328 12.67 -5.67 45.49
N GLU A 329 11.50 -5.81 44.88
CA GLU A 329 11.34 -6.03 43.44
C GLU A 329 11.16 -4.71 42.70
N ARG A 330 10.29 -3.84 43.20
CA ARG A 330 10.07 -2.50 42.63
C ARG A 330 9.58 -1.51 43.67
N GLU A 331 10.04 -0.26 43.55
CA GLU A 331 9.61 0.82 44.43
C GLU A 331 8.20 1.31 44.08
N LYS A 332 7.93 1.50 42.78
CA LYS A 332 6.60 1.85 42.24
C LYS A 332 5.90 0.60 41.74
N LEU A 333 4.62 0.45 42.07
CA LEU A 333 3.78 -0.64 41.55
C LEU A 333 3.36 -0.33 40.11
N GLU A 334 3.25 -1.39 39.32
CA GLU A 334 2.73 -1.30 37.96
C GLU A 334 1.21 -1.12 37.99
N TRP A 335 0.70 -0.37 37.01
CA TRP A 335 -0.73 -0.22 36.80
C TRP A 335 -1.06 -0.22 35.32
N SER A 336 -2.30 -0.60 35.00
CA SER A 336 -2.83 -0.60 33.65
C SER A 336 -4.33 -0.35 33.64
N VAL A 337 -4.87 -0.02 32.47
CA VAL A 337 -6.31 -0.01 32.26
C VAL A 337 -6.78 -1.43 32.00
N GLY A 338 -7.68 -1.92 32.84
CA GLY A 338 -8.38 -3.19 32.68
C GLY A 338 -9.71 -3.01 31.98
N PHE A 339 -10.08 -3.97 31.14
CA PHE A 339 -11.39 -4.06 30.52
C PHE A 339 -12.07 -5.35 30.99
N ILE A 340 -13.30 -5.23 31.47
CA ILE A 340 -14.09 -6.33 32.00
C ILE A 340 -15.01 -6.86 30.90
N ASP A 341 -15.08 -8.19 30.76
CA ASP A 341 -15.90 -8.88 29.76
C ASP A 341 -15.63 -8.44 28.31
N ASN A 342 -14.36 -8.52 27.91
CA ASN A 342 -13.88 -8.11 26.58
C ASN A 342 -14.65 -8.74 25.42
N VAL A 343 -15.12 -9.98 25.58
CA VAL A 343 -15.85 -10.71 24.53
C VAL A 343 -17.21 -10.06 24.31
N HIS A 344 -17.95 -9.80 25.39
CA HIS A 344 -19.25 -9.14 25.29
C HIS A 344 -19.15 -7.71 24.74
N LEU A 345 -18.13 -6.95 25.17
CA LEU A 345 -17.88 -5.60 24.66
C LEU A 345 -17.54 -5.60 23.16
N GLU A 346 -16.71 -6.54 22.71
CA GLU A 346 -16.37 -6.71 21.29
C GLU A 346 -17.63 -7.05 20.47
N ASP A 347 -18.42 -8.02 20.92
CA ASP A 347 -19.65 -8.44 20.25
C ASP A 347 -20.65 -7.28 20.13
N THR A 348 -20.79 -6.47 21.19
CA THR A 348 -21.67 -5.29 21.22
C THR A 348 -21.23 -4.23 20.21
N TYR A 349 -19.93 -3.94 20.15
CA TYR A 349 -19.34 -3.00 19.18
C TYR A 349 -19.58 -3.46 17.74
N VAL A 350 -19.30 -4.72 17.46
CA VAL A 350 -19.44 -5.32 16.13
C VAL A 350 -20.92 -5.36 15.70
N ALA A 351 -21.82 -5.78 16.60
CA ALA A 351 -23.24 -5.83 16.32
C ALA A 351 -23.81 -4.45 15.96
N PHE A 352 -23.40 -3.41 16.69
CA PHE A 352 -23.82 -2.04 16.43
C PHE A 352 -23.35 -1.53 15.05
N LEU A 353 -22.11 -1.78 14.69
CA LEU A 353 -21.58 -1.38 13.38
C LEU A 353 -22.25 -2.16 12.23
N LEU A 354 -22.46 -3.47 12.40
CA LEU A 354 -23.12 -4.29 11.39
C LEU A 354 -24.61 -3.93 11.23
N SER A 355 -25.32 -3.55 12.30
CA SER A 355 -26.74 -3.16 12.21
C SER A 355 -26.94 -1.87 11.42
N ASN A 356 -26.02 -0.91 11.57
CA ASN A 356 -26.07 0.36 10.84
C ASN A 356 -25.74 0.22 9.34
N MET A 357 -25.26 -0.95 8.91
CA MET A 357 -24.93 -1.24 7.51
C MET A 357 -26.02 -1.93 6.71
N ARG A 358 -27.11 -2.38 7.36
CA ARG A 358 -28.17 -3.18 6.72
C ARG A 358 -28.94 -2.45 5.61
N THR A 359 -28.63 -1.19 5.31
CA THR A 359 -29.18 -0.41 4.20
C THR A 359 -28.45 -0.62 2.87
N THR A 360 -27.28 -1.28 2.82
CA THR A 360 -26.55 -1.55 1.56
C THR A 360 -26.80 -2.97 1.06
N SER A 361 -27.93 -3.17 0.37
CA SER A 361 -28.30 -4.42 -0.31
C SER A 361 -27.27 -4.80 -1.37
N GLY A 362 -26.40 -5.78 -1.09
CA GLY A 362 -25.43 -6.27 -2.09
C GLY A 362 -24.23 -7.07 -1.58
N TYR A 363 -24.01 -7.19 -0.27
CA TYR A 363 -22.89 -7.98 0.26
C TYR A 363 -23.21 -9.49 0.32
N SER A 364 -22.29 -10.32 -0.16
CA SER A 364 -22.34 -11.78 0.07
C SER A 364 -22.08 -12.11 1.54
N GLN A 365 -22.53 -13.28 1.99
CA GLN A 365 -22.30 -13.76 3.36
C GLN A 365 -20.80 -13.80 3.73
N SER A 366 -19.93 -14.16 2.77
CA SER A 366 -18.48 -14.13 2.94
C SER A 366 -17.93 -12.74 3.27
N LYS A 367 -18.47 -11.69 2.63
CA LYS A 367 -18.05 -10.30 2.86
C LYS A 367 -18.53 -9.77 4.21
N VAL A 368 -19.71 -10.21 4.65
CA VAL A 368 -20.19 -9.88 6.00
C VAL A 368 -19.24 -10.44 7.04
N GLN A 369 -18.78 -11.69 6.88
CA GLN A 369 -17.80 -12.31 7.78
C GLN A 369 -16.44 -11.62 7.74
N GLU A 370 -15.94 -11.24 6.56
CA GLU A 370 -14.69 -10.48 6.44
C GLU A 370 -14.80 -9.13 7.16
N ARG A 371 -15.95 -8.47 7.04
CA ARG A 371 -16.21 -7.19 7.68
C ARG A 371 -16.36 -7.29 9.19
N GLU A 372 -16.99 -8.35 9.66
CA GLU A 372 -17.05 -8.67 11.08
C GLU A 372 -15.64 -8.81 11.68
N LYS A 373 -14.77 -9.61 11.03
CA LYS A 373 -13.37 -9.78 11.45
C LYS A 373 -12.63 -8.44 11.49
N TYR A 374 -12.86 -7.60 10.50
CA TYR A 374 -12.28 -6.26 10.45
C TYR A 374 -12.72 -5.38 11.62
N PHE A 375 -14.01 -5.35 11.98
CA PHE A 375 -14.50 -4.58 13.13
C PHE A 375 -13.98 -5.13 14.47
N ARG A 376 -13.88 -6.45 14.61
CA ARG A 376 -13.25 -7.08 15.78
C ARG A 376 -11.80 -6.63 15.92
N GLN A 377 -11.04 -6.64 14.83
CA GLN A 377 -9.66 -6.15 14.85
C GLN A 377 -9.58 -4.67 15.23
N ARG A 378 -10.47 -3.82 14.70
CA ARG A 378 -10.54 -2.39 15.06
C ARG A 378 -10.83 -2.21 16.56
N PHE A 379 -11.78 -2.97 17.11
CA PHE A 379 -12.08 -2.94 18.55
C PHE A 379 -10.86 -3.28 19.41
N ARG A 380 -10.14 -4.35 19.07
CA ARG A 380 -8.91 -4.76 19.77
C ARG A 380 -7.81 -3.71 19.66
N ASN A 381 -7.64 -3.11 18.49
CA ASN A 381 -6.69 -2.00 18.30
C ASN A 381 -7.05 -0.79 19.19
N TYR A 382 -8.34 -0.48 19.36
CA TYR A 382 -8.79 0.57 20.27
C TYR A 382 -8.51 0.24 21.73
N MET A 383 -8.75 -1.00 22.19
CA MET A 383 -8.37 -1.41 23.54
C MET A 383 -6.87 -1.19 23.81
N GLN A 384 -6.02 -1.53 22.84
CA GLN A 384 -4.56 -1.35 22.97
C GLN A 384 -4.12 0.11 22.95
N ARG A 385 -4.84 0.99 22.24
CA ARG A 385 -4.50 2.42 22.11
C ARG A 385 -5.18 3.30 23.17
N PHE A 386 -6.14 2.75 23.91
CA PHE A 386 -6.90 3.46 24.93
C PHE A 386 -5.96 4.10 25.96
N THR A 387 -5.97 5.43 26.03
CA THR A 387 -5.08 6.19 26.90
C THR A 387 -5.90 7.20 27.68
N LEU A 388 -5.69 7.24 28.99
CA LEU A 388 -6.34 8.19 29.90
C LEU A 388 -5.52 9.48 30.01
N TYR A 389 -6.21 10.61 30.05
CA TYR A 389 -5.68 11.96 30.13
C TYR A 389 -6.39 12.75 31.23
N LEU A 390 -5.64 13.63 31.89
CA LEU A 390 -6.15 14.63 32.84
C LEU A 390 -6.53 15.92 32.10
N THR A 391 -5.72 16.31 31.11
CA THR A 391 -5.91 17.49 30.24
C THR A 391 -5.39 17.19 28.83
N GLN A 392 -5.50 18.13 27.89
CA GLN A 392 -5.04 17.96 26.50
C GLN A 392 -3.57 17.57 26.36
N GLU A 393 -2.72 18.05 27.27
CA GLU A 393 -1.26 17.83 27.19
C GLU A 393 -0.77 16.81 28.21
N GLN A 394 -1.65 16.28 29.06
CA GLN A 394 -1.25 15.56 30.25
C GLN A 394 -1.93 14.20 30.36
N LYS A 395 -1.15 13.15 30.15
CA LYS A 395 -1.56 11.77 30.38
C LYS A 395 -1.79 11.52 31.87
N LEU A 396 -2.70 10.60 32.19
CA LEU A 396 -2.85 10.11 33.55
C LEU A 396 -1.61 9.29 33.92
N GLU A 397 -0.92 9.70 34.97
CA GLU A 397 0.16 8.94 35.58
C GLU A 397 -0.20 8.66 37.04
N LEU A 398 -0.19 7.39 37.43
CA LEU A 398 -0.42 6.93 38.79
C LEU A 398 0.91 6.47 39.38
N GLU A 399 1.33 7.11 40.46
CA GLU A 399 2.46 6.65 41.27
C GLU A 399 1.93 5.89 42.47
N SER A 400 2.05 4.56 42.44
CA SER A 400 1.58 3.71 43.53
C SER A 400 2.76 3.07 44.26
N THR A 401 2.75 3.09 45.59
CA THR A 401 3.82 2.54 46.43
C THR A 401 3.23 1.80 47.63
N LEU A 402 3.95 0.81 48.15
CA LEU A 402 3.62 0.21 49.43
C LEU A 402 4.17 1.09 50.55
N GLY A 403 3.37 1.57 51.49
CA GLY A 403 3.82 2.37 52.64
C GLY A 403 2.96 2.12 53.87
N ASN A 404 3.57 2.01 55.07
CA ASN A 404 2.88 1.81 56.35
C ASN A 404 1.76 0.74 56.31
N GLN A 405 2.03 -0.44 55.72
CA GLN A 405 1.03 -1.52 55.56
C GLN A 405 -0.20 -1.13 54.72
N GLN A 406 -0.03 -0.21 53.79
CA GLN A 406 -1.06 0.24 52.87
C GLN A 406 -0.48 0.46 51.48
N ILE A 407 -1.35 0.50 50.48
CA ILE A 407 -1.01 0.96 49.13
C ILE A 407 -1.40 2.43 49.05
N LEU A 408 -0.41 3.27 48.76
CA LEU A 408 -0.57 4.71 48.60
C LEU A 408 -0.49 5.05 47.12
N ILE A 409 -1.47 5.80 46.62
CA ILE A 409 -1.46 6.33 45.25
C ILE A 409 -1.27 7.84 45.31
N HIS A 410 -0.37 8.34 44.47
CA HIS A 410 -0.13 9.75 44.23
C HIS A 410 -0.25 10.05 42.74
N ILE A 411 -0.65 11.28 42.41
CA ILE A 411 -0.77 11.77 41.05
C ILE A 411 0.08 13.05 40.96
N PRO A 412 1.28 13.01 40.36
CA PRO A 412 2.35 14.01 40.50
C PRO A 412 2.01 15.43 40.01
N HIS A 413 0.85 15.60 39.39
CA HIS A 413 0.47 16.82 38.69
C HIS A 413 -0.96 17.29 39.02
N VAL A 414 -1.60 16.70 40.03
CA VAL A 414 -2.89 17.18 40.53
C VAL A 414 -2.68 17.72 41.93
N SER A 415 -2.74 19.05 42.08
CA SER A 415 -2.65 19.70 43.38
C SER A 415 -3.86 19.36 44.25
N VAL A 416 -3.60 18.83 45.44
CA VAL A 416 -4.61 18.58 46.47
C VAL A 416 -5.16 19.93 46.95
N PRO A 417 -6.48 20.16 46.99
CA PRO A 417 -7.02 21.34 47.65
C PRO A 417 -6.73 21.26 49.16
N THR A 418 -5.95 22.21 49.68
CA THR A 418 -5.69 22.36 51.11
C THR A 418 -7.01 22.61 51.84
N PRO A 419 -7.35 21.87 52.91
CA PRO A 419 -8.54 22.18 53.69
C PRO A 419 -8.38 23.57 54.36
N PRO A 420 -9.45 24.37 54.45
CA PRO A 420 -9.38 25.69 55.06
C PRO A 420 -9.03 25.57 56.55
N ASN A 421 -8.03 26.36 56.96
CA ASN A 421 -7.50 26.48 58.31
C ASN A 421 -8.59 26.49 59.40
N ALA A 422 -8.48 25.59 60.38
CA ALA A 422 -9.11 25.77 61.68
C ALA A 422 -8.41 26.91 62.43
N PRO A 423 -9.13 27.93 62.96
CA PRO A 423 -8.49 28.98 63.75
C PRO A 423 -8.08 28.46 65.13
N GLN A 424 -6.82 28.72 65.47
CA GLN A 424 -6.20 28.51 66.77
C GLN A 424 -6.87 29.35 67.86
N ASN A 425 -7.19 28.71 68.99
CA ASN A 425 -7.47 29.39 70.25
C ASN A 425 -6.26 30.22 70.68
N SER A 426 -6.42 31.54 70.72
CA SER A 426 -5.43 32.47 71.31
C SER A 426 -5.98 32.98 72.64
N GLN A 427 -5.36 32.52 73.74
CA GLN A 427 -5.53 33.11 75.06
C GLN A 427 -4.87 34.49 75.10
N THR A 428 -5.62 35.53 75.45
CA THR A 428 -5.10 36.85 75.82
C THR A 428 -5.38 37.09 77.30
N SER A 429 -4.33 37.00 78.13
CA SER A 429 -4.28 37.63 79.45
C SER A 429 -3.52 38.93 79.34
N GLN A 430 -4.17 40.05 79.64
CA GLN A 430 -3.52 41.33 79.97
C GLN A 430 -4.24 41.94 81.17
N LEU A 431 -3.52 42.10 82.28
CA LEU A 431 -3.87 42.99 83.38
C LEU A 431 -3.33 44.40 83.09
N PRO A 432 -4.00 45.48 83.53
CA PRO A 432 -3.62 46.85 83.22
C PRO A 432 -2.68 47.48 84.25
N SER A 433 -1.76 48.31 83.75
CA SER A 433 -0.88 49.22 84.47
C SER A 433 -1.62 50.44 85.00
N THR A 434 -1.41 50.76 86.28
CA THR A 434 -1.80 51.99 86.97
C THR A 434 -0.97 53.21 86.51
N PRO A 435 -1.55 54.43 86.48
CA PRO A 435 -0.80 55.68 86.33
C PRO A 435 -0.63 56.40 87.68
N HIS A 436 0.47 57.16 87.83
CA HIS A 436 0.66 58.08 88.95
C HIS A 436 0.66 59.55 88.48
N ALA A 437 -0.08 60.35 89.25
CA ALA A 437 0.10 61.76 89.60
C ALA A 437 -0.14 62.86 88.53
N SER A 438 -1.22 63.61 88.75
CA SER A 438 -1.17 64.99 89.29
C SER A 438 -2.48 65.31 90.00
#